data_AF-A0AAD7AQG9-F1
#
_entry.id   AF-A0AAD7AQG9-F1
#
_cell.length_a   1.000
_cell.length_b   1.000
_cell.length_c   1.000
_cell.angle_alpha   90.00
_cell.angle_beta   90.00
_cell.angle_gamma   90.00
#
_symmetry.space_group_name_H-M   'P 1'
#
loop_
_entity.id
_entity.type
_entity.pdbx_description
1 polymer ?
#
loop_
_entity_poly.entity_id
_entity_poly.type
_entity_poly.pdbx_seq_one_letter_code
_entity_poly.pdbx_strand_id
1 'polypeptide(L)'
;MSSKDTVTAGSLVIMDAVHIPFGCSVWPGFWMIGLGAPWPSEGEIDIIENVNLATNNQYSLHTLDGCAHPAKGQVNETGNSLTTSCFVNATGQANNEGCLVAENDLSYGAKFAKNGGGVFATLWDSEGIRVWFFTRSAVPPDMATASPNPSGWGAPSAFWPQSQTCSQVAKSCTDLIVTPTYYVDAYWEIKYIAVFSNSSGTSGASSASNSGTSSAITGSGTTSGAGAGATGGSNSATLGPWTLLSSALIGAIISYIML
;
A
#
# COMPACT_ATOMS: atom_id res chain seq x y z
N MET A 1 12.87 6.70 -9.80
CA MET A 1 12.63 7.82 -8.84
C MET A 1 12.26 7.21 -7.50
N SER A 2 12.63 7.83 -6.39
CA SER A 2 12.28 7.37 -5.04
C SER A 2 11.80 8.55 -4.20
N SER A 3 10.89 8.30 -3.25
CA SER A 3 10.45 9.32 -2.30
C SER A 3 11.59 9.72 -1.36
N LYS A 4 11.54 10.94 -0.83
CA LYS A 4 12.43 11.38 0.26
C LYS A 4 11.92 10.92 1.62
N ASP A 5 10.59 10.95 1.78
CA ASP A 5 9.90 10.52 2.98
C ASP A 5 9.50 9.04 2.87
N THR A 6 9.44 8.37 4.02
CA THR A 6 9.08 6.95 4.13
C THR A 6 7.58 6.78 4.33
N VAL A 7 6.98 5.84 3.61
CA VAL A 7 5.64 5.30 3.95
C VAL A 7 5.81 4.29 5.08
N THR A 8 4.93 4.33 6.09
CA THR A 8 4.94 3.40 7.23
C THR A 8 3.62 2.64 7.34
N ALA A 9 3.58 1.57 8.13
CA ALA A 9 2.31 0.96 8.54
C ALA A 9 1.38 2.01 9.17
N GLY A 10 0.08 1.87 8.91
CA GLY A 10 -0.95 2.89 9.19
C GLY A 10 -1.14 3.90 8.05
N SER A 11 -0.59 3.64 6.86
CA SER A 11 -0.66 4.55 5.70
C SER A 11 -1.54 4.01 4.56
N LEU A 12 -2.18 4.94 3.87
CA LEU A 12 -2.88 4.74 2.60
C LEU A 12 -2.16 5.53 1.52
N VAL A 13 -1.64 4.85 0.50
CA VAL A 13 -0.96 5.42 -0.67
C VAL A 13 -1.91 5.35 -1.86
N ILE A 14 -2.12 6.48 -2.54
CA ILE A 14 -3.03 6.58 -3.70
C ILE A 14 -2.25 7.15 -4.88
N MET A 15 -2.36 6.48 -6.03
CA MET A 15 -1.68 6.76 -7.29
C MET A 15 -2.74 6.85 -8.40
N ASP A 16 -3.12 8.08 -8.79
CA ASP A 16 -4.00 8.32 -9.95
C ASP A 16 -3.15 8.51 -11.20
N ALA A 17 -3.32 7.63 -12.19
CA ALA A 17 -2.62 7.72 -13.47
C ALA A 17 -3.60 7.60 -14.65
N VAL A 18 -3.31 8.33 -15.74
CA VAL A 18 -3.98 8.14 -17.04
C VAL A 18 -3.13 7.32 -18.00
N HIS A 19 -1.82 7.26 -17.77
CA HIS A 19 -0.88 6.43 -18.53
C HIS A 19 0.15 5.73 -17.62
N ILE A 20 0.41 4.45 -17.90
CA ILE A 20 1.46 3.62 -17.31
C ILE A 20 2.31 3.12 -18.50
N PRO A 21 3.66 3.07 -18.41
CA PRO A 21 4.49 2.56 -19.50
C PRO A 21 4.09 1.16 -19.95
N PHE A 22 4.08 0.90 -21.26
CA PHE A 22 4.00 -0.47 -21.79
C PHE A 22 4.67 -0.55 -23.17
N GLY A 23 4.97 -1.77 -23.64
CA GLY A 23 5.65 -1.99 -24.92
C GLY A 23 6.61 -3.18 -24.85
N CYS A 24 7.06 -3.68 -25.99
CA CYS A 24 8.07 -4.75 -26.01
C CYS A 24 9.33 -4.34 -25.23
N SER A 25 9.82 -5.22 -24.36
CA SER A 25 10.95 -4.98 -23.45
C SER A 25 10.77 -3.84 -22.43
N VAL A 26 9.53 -3.35 -22.23
CA VAL A 26 9.21 -2.38 -21.17
C VAL A 26 8.82 -3.12 -19.89
N TRP A 27 9.39 -2.70 -18.76
CA TRP A 27 9.10 -3.20 -17.42
C TRP A 27 9.04 -2.01 -16.46
N PRO A 28 7.84 -1.42 -16.23
CA PRO A 28 7.66 -0.38 -15.23
C PRO A 28 7.40 -0.99 -13.86
N GLY A 29 7.81 -0.25 -12.83
CA GLY A 29 7.42 -0.50 -11.45
C GLY A 29 6.89 0.77 -10.79
N PHE A 30 5.74 0.69 -10.11
CA PHE A 30 5.40 1.54 -8.98
C PHE A 30 5.26 0.65 -7.76
N TRP A 31 6.16 0.81 -6.81
CA TRP A 31 6.45 -0.17 -5.78
C TRP A 31 7.01 0.52 -4.53
N MET A 32 6.95 -0.17 -3.39
CA MET A 32 7.53 0.30 -2.13
C MET A 32 8.63 -0.65 -1.67
N ILE A 33 9.80 -0.09 -1.43
CA ILE A 33 10.86 -0.70 -0.64
C ILE A 33 10.92 0.08 0.70
N GLY A 34 10.61 -0.59 1.82
CA GLY A 34 10.88 -0.07 3.18
C GLY A 34 12.39 0.18 3.43
N LEU A 35 12.85 0.53 4.65
CA LEU A 35 14.27 0.94 4.87
C LEU A 35 14.98 0.56 6.22
N GLY A 36 15.99 -0.32 6.17
CA GLY A 36 16.78 -0.92 7.27
C GLY A 36 18.07 -1.66 6.80
N ALA A 37 18.00 -2.82 6.14
CA ALA A 37 19.11 -3.68 5.64
C ALA A 37 18.97 -4.16 4.15
N PRO A 38 19.97 -4.78 3.48
CA PRO A 38 19.87 -5.08 2.04
C PRO A 38 18.67 -5.97 1.64
N TRP A 39 18.04 -5.69 0.51
CA TRP A 39 17.05 -6.58 -0.12
C TRP A 39 17.58 -8.03 -0.27
N PRO A 40 16.76 -9.08 -0.06
CA PRO A 40 15.34 -9.10 0.29
C PRO A 40 15.16 -9.27 1.80
N SER A 41 16.16 -8.89 2.64
CA SER A 41 16.20 -9.10 4.11
C SER A 41 15.10 -8.39 4.89
N GLU A 42 14.14 -7.91 4.12
CA GLU A 42 13.65 -6.57 4.13
C GLU A 42 12.57 -6.44 3.03
N GLY A 43 12.80 -6.83 1.78
CA GLY A 43 11.67 -7.07 0.87
C GLY A 43 10.92 -5.85 0.30
N GLU A 44 9.72 -6.11 -0.23
CA GLU A 44 9.14 -5.32 -1.31
C GLU A 44 7.61 -5.42 -1.39
N ILE A 45 6.95 -4.36 -1.89
CA ILE A 45 5.50 -4.31 -2.19
C ILE A 45 5.31 -3.74 -3.60
N ASP A 46 4.93 -4.58 -4.56
CA ASP A 46 4.71 -4.18 -5.95
C ASP A 46 3.24 -3.83 -6.17
N ILE A 47 2.97 -2.55 -6.43
CA ILE A 47 1.62 -2.00 -6.58
C ILE A 47 1.23 -1.97 -8.06
N ILE A 48 2.18 -1.65 -8.93
CA ILE A 48 2.07 -1.73 -10.38
C ILE A 48 3.35 -2.35 -10.90
N GLU A 49 3.27 -3.58 -11.38
CA GLU A 49 4.36 -4.25 -12.09
C GLU A 49 3.77 -5.15 -13.17
N ASN A 50 4.35 -5.10 -14.37
CA ASN A 50 4.31 -6.19 -15.33
C ASN A 50 5.41 -5.98 -16.40
N VAL A 51 5.48 -6.86 -17.39
CA VAL A 51 6.44 -6.79 -18.49
C VAL A 51 5.76 -6.76 -19.85
N ASN A 52 6.47 -6.21 -20.83
CA ASN A 52 6.13 -6.28 -22.25
C ASN A 52 4.75 -5.70 -22.59
N LEU A 53 3.92 -6.51 -23.28
CA LEU A 53 2.58 -6.18 -23.76
C LEU A 53 1.49 -6.85 -22.90
N ALA A 54 1.74 -7.02 -21.61
CA ALA A 54 0.72 -7.47 -20.67
C ALA A 54 -0.54 -6.58 -20.74
N THR A 55 -1.70 -7.14 -20.38
CA THR A 55 -2.99 -6.42 -20.44
C THR A 55 -3.65 -6.20 -19.07
N ASN A 56 -3.05 -6.78 -18.03
CA ASN A 56 -3.52 -6.77 -16.65
C ASN A 56 -2.29 -6.67 -15.75
N ASN A 57 -2.41 -5.97 -14.64
CA ASN A 57 -1.35 -5.82 -13.65
C ASN A 57 -1.15 -7.11 -12.83
N GLN A 58 0.01 -7.27 -12.22
CA GLN A 58 0.22 -8.22 -11.12
C GLN A 58 0.73 -7.46 -9.89
N TYR A 59 0.39 -7.98 -8.72
CA TYR A 59 0.80 -7.43 -7.43
C TYR A 59 1.60 -8.49 -6.68
N SER A 60 2.74 -8.14 -6.09
CA SER A 60 3.61 -9.07 -5.36
C SER A 60 4.07 -8.51 -4.02
N LEU A 61 4.34 -9.43 -3.08
CA LEU A 61 5.29 -9.18 -2.01
C LEU A 61 6.50 -10.08 -2.19
N HIS A 62 7.68 -9.52 -1.93
CA HIS A 62 8.96 -10.23 -1.87
C HIS A 62 9.52 -10.09 -0.47
N THR A 63 9.94 -11.19 0.16
CA THR A 63 10.41 -11.20 1.55
C THR A 63 11.53 -12.25 1.78
N LEU A 64 12.04 -12.30 3.02
CA LEU A 64 12.66 -13.50 3.57
C LEU A 64 11.63 -14.65 3.74
N ASP A 65 12.12 -15.83 4.13
CA ASP A 65 11.30 -16.99 4.42
C ASP A 65 10.32 -16.75 5.61
N GLY A 66 9.19 -17.45 5.61
CA GLY A 66 8.15 -17.40 6.63
C GLY A 66 6.89 -16.58 6.30
N CYS A 67 6.88 -15.84 5.18
CA CYS A 67 5.73 -15.05 4.74
C CYS A 67 4.98 -15.71 3.57
N ALA A 68 3.64 -15.71 3.61
CA ALA A 68 2.82 -16.26 2.53
C ALA A 68 1.46 -15.57 2.35
N HIS A 69 1.05 -15.38 1.09
CA HIS A 69 -0.33 -15.12 0.71
C HIS A 69 -1.20 -16.37 0.96
N PRO A 70 -2.40 -16.26 1.55
CA PRO A 70 -3.29 -17.39 1.75
C PRO A 70 -3.77 -18.01 0.43
N ALA A 71 -3.92 -19.34 0.39
CA ALA A 71 -4.38 -20.02 -0.82
C ALA A 71 -5.68 -19.42 -1.40
N LYS A 72 -5.82 -19.45 -2.73
CA LYS A 72 -6.96 -18.87 -3.46
C LYS A 72 -8.31 -19.18 -2.80
N GLY A 73 -9.08 -18.12 -2.51
CA GLY A 73 -10.39 -18.20 -1.87
C GLY A 73 -10.38 -18.34 -0.34
N GLN A 74 -9.21 -18.29 0.32
CA GLN A 74 -9.11 -18.16 1.78
C GLN A 74 -9.16 -16.70 2.26
N VAL A 75 -8.98 -15.73 1.36
CA VAL A 75 -9.14 -14.29 1.59
C VAL A 75 -10.18 -13.69 0.64
N ASN A 76 -10.81 -12.60 1.07
CA ASN A 76 -11.76 -11.84 0.25
C ASN A 76 -11.01 -10.80 -0.60
N GLU A 77 -10.62 -11.22 -1.81
CA GLU A 77 -10.00 -10.40 -2.85
C GLU A 77 -10.67 -10.68 -4.21
N THR A 78 -10.62 -9.73 -5.14
CA THR A 78 -11.18 -9.90 -6.50
C THR A 78 -10.19 -10.51 -7.47
N GLY A 79 -8.88 -10.31 -7.26
CA GLY A 79 -7.81 -10.83 -8.09
C GLY A 79 -7.63 -12.35 -7.95
N ASN A 80 -6.61 -12.86 -8.66
CA ASN A 80 -6.30 -14.28 -8.69
C ASN A 80 -4.89 -14.54 -8.19
N SER A 81 -4.77 -15.00 -6.93
CA SER A 81 -3.54 -15.60 -6.38
C SER A 81 -2.94 -16.62 -7.36
N LEU A 82 -1.71 -16.37 -7.79
CA LEU A 82 -0.89 -17.20 -8.67
C LEU A 82 0.15 -17.99 -7.86
N THR A 83 0.81 -17.33 -6.92
CA THR A 83 1.84 -17.91 -6.06
C THR A 83 1.63 -17.46 -4.61
N THR A 84 1.88 -18.38 -3.67
CA THR A 84 1.54 -18.16 -2.25
C THR A 84 2.76 -17.82 -1.40
N SER A 85 3.96 -18.32 -1.69
CA SER A 85 5.14 -18.01 -0.87
C SER A 85 5.73 -16.67 -1.27
N CYS A 86 5.87 -15.74 -0.33
CA CYS A 86 6.48 -14.42 -0.59
C CYS A 86 8.01 -14.48 -0.55
N PHE A 87 8.59 -15.60 -0.12
CA PHE A 87 10.03 -15.80 -0.09
C PHE A 87 10.64 -15.84 -1.49
N VAL A 88 11.65 -15.00 -1.75
CA VAL A 88 12.27 -14.89 -3.08
C VAL A 88 12.97 -16.17 -3.56
N ASN A 89 13.35 -17.08 -2.65
CA ASN A 89 13.95 -18.38 -2.99
C ASN A 89 13.00 -19.55 -2.65
N ALA A 90 11.68 -19.33 -2.76
CA ALA A 90 10.67 -20.35 -2.49
C ALA A 90 10.84 -21.61 -3.36
N THR A 91 10.88 -22.78 -2.73
CA THR A 91 10.97 -24.05 -3.45
C THR A 91 9.64 -24.35 -4.14
N GLY A 92 9.68 -24.59 -5.46
CA GLY A 92 8.49 -24.87 -6.28
C GLY A 92 7.86 -23.62 -6.93
N GLN A 93 8.43 -22.44 -6.71
CA GLN A 93 8.15 -21.21 -7.45
C GLN A 93 9.37 -20.85 -8.31
N ALA A 94 9.21 -19.94 -9.26
CA ALA A 94 10.33 -19.36 -9.99
C ALA A 94 11.19 -18.48 -9.06
N ASN A 95 12.47 -18.33 -9.42
CA ASN A 95 13.40 -17.51 -8.65
C ASN A 95 12.96 -16.04 -8.64
N ASN A 96 12.80 -15.47 -7.45
CA ASN A 96 12.24 -14.13 -7.23
C ASN A 96 10.81 -13.94 -7.77
N GLU A 97 9.97 -14.96 -7.71
CA GLU A 97 8.56 -14.83 -8.13
C GLU A 97 7.69 -14.13 -7.08
N GLY A 98 8.06 -14.20 -5.79
CA GLY A 98 7.25 -13.66 -4.69
C GLY A 98 5.86 -14.30 -4.60
N CYS A 99 4.97 -13.70 -3.83
CA CYS A 99 3.57 -14.14 -3.71
C CYS A 99 2.65 -13.22 -4.53
N LEU A 100 2.32 -13.67 -5.75
CA LEU A 100 1.65 -12.90 -6.78
C LEU A 100 0.13 -13.04 -6.72
N VAL A 101 -0.56 -11.91 -6.88
CA VAL A 101 -1.98 -11.83 -7.20
C VAL A 101 -2.14 -11.12 -8.55
N ALA A 102 -2.75 -11.79 -9.52
CA ALA A 102 -3.05 -11.20 -10.83
C ALA A 102 -4.36 -10.41 -10.80
N GLU A 103 -4.36 -9.20 -11.34
CA GLU A 103 -5.56 -8.39 -11.56
C GLU A 103 -6.38 -8.96 -12.74
N ASN A 104 -7.70 -8.80 -12.70
CA ASN A 104 -8.63 -9.26 -13.74
C ASN A 104 -9.32 -8.13 -14.53
N ASP A 105 -9.26 -6.87 -14.06
CA ASP A 105 -9.77 -5.69 -14.77
C ASP A 105 -8.68 -4.98 -15.63
N LEU A 106 -9.04 -3.87 -16.31
CA LEU A 106 -8.27 -3.09 -17.29
C LEU A 106 -7.11 -2.27 -16.67
N SER A 107 -6.29 -2.91 -15.85
CA SER A 107 -5.29 -2.30 -14.96
C SER A 107 -3.93 -2.00 -15.58
N TYR A 108 -3.63 -2.53 -16.76
CA TYR A 108 -2.31 -2.34 -17.38
C TYR A 108 -2.36 -2.21 -18.91
N GLY A 109 -1.26 -1.70 -19.48
CA GLY A 109 -1.01 -1.67 -20.91
C GLY A 109 -1.94 -0.75 -21.71
N ALA A 110 -2.01 -1.01 -23.03
CA ALA A 110 -2.82 -0.23 -23.96
C ALA A 110 -4.31 -0.13 -23.59
N LYS A 111 -4.85 -1.11 -22.85
CA LYS A 111 -6.24 -1.10 -22.37
C LYS A 111 -6.44 -0.09 -21.25
N PHE A 112 -5.51 -0.04 -20.27
CA PHE A 112 -5.51 0.98 -19.22
C PHE A 112 -5.45 2.38 -19.83
N ALA A 113 -4.45 2.65 -20.68
CA ALA A 113 -4.26 3.95 -21.33
C ALA A 113 -5.51 4.40 -22.13
N LYS A 114 -6.05 3.50 -22.97
CA LYS A 114 -7.27 3.77 -23.76
C LYS A 114 -8.52 4.01 -22.90
N ASN A 115 -8.56 3.49 -21.68
CA ASN A 115 -9.67 3.69 -20.74
C ASN A 115 -9.53 4.99 -19.89
N GLY A 116 -8.55 5.85 -20.19
CA GLY A 116 -8.23 7.02 -19.36
C GLY A 116 -7.54 6.65 -18.05
N GLY A 117 -6.90 5.48 -18.02
CA GLY A 117 -6.23 4.88 -16.88
C GLY A 117 -7.17 4.52 -15.73
N GLY A 118 -6.74 4.85 -14.52
CA GLY A 118 -7.43 4.47 -13.29
C GLY A 118 -6.64 4.91 -12.06
N VAL A 119 -7.00 4.35 -10.91
CA VAL A 119 -6.36 4.66 -9.63
C VAL A 119 -5.98 3.37 -8.93
N PHE A 120 -4.73 3.32 -8.48
CA PHE A 120 -4.24 2.28 -7.57
C PHE A 120 -4.20 2.85 -6.16
N ALA A 121 -4.77 2.12 -5.21
CA ALA A 121 -4.74 2.47 -3.80
C ALA A 121 -4.17 1.31 -2.99
N THR A 122 -3.19 1.59 -2.11
CA THR A 122 -2.54 0.60 -1.25
C THR A 122 -2.69 1.02 0.20
N LEU A 123 -3.38 0.20 0.99
CA LEU A 123 -3.51 0.35 2.44
C LEU A 123 -2.57 -0.64 3.12
N TRP A 124 -1.64 -0.12 3.93
CA TRP A 124 -0.79 -0.91 4.81
C TRP A 124 -1.11 -0.55 6.26
N ASP A 125 -1.70 -1.48 7.01
CA ASP A 125 -2.07 -1.29 8.41
C ASP A 125 -1.92 -2.59 9.24
N SER A 126 -2.46 -2.61 10.45
CA SER A 126 -2.37 -3.75 11.38
C SER A 126 -3.09 -5.02 10.93
N GLU A 127 -3.99 -4.94 9.95
CA GLU A 127 -4.67 -6.09 9.35
C GLU A 127 -3.92 -6.65 8.14
N GLY A 128 -2.92 -5.92 7.61
CA GLY A 128 -2.02 -6.37 6.56
C GLY A 128 -1.86 -5.36 5.43
N ILE A 129 -1.63 -5.86 4.21
CA ILE A 129 -1.46 -5.06 2.98
C ILE A 129 -2.62 -5.36 2.04
N ARG A 130 -3.33 -4.33 1.60
CA ARG A 130 -4.42 -4.39 0.64
C ARG A 130 -4.15 -3.46 -0.53
N VAL A 131 -4.34 -3.96 -1.75
CA VAL A 131 -4.25 -3.15 -2.97
C VAL A 131 -5.59 -3.21 -3.69
N TRP A 132 -6.09 -2.05 -4.13
CA TRP A 132 -7.23 -1.93 -5.04
C TRP A 132 -6.77 -1.28 -6.34
N PHE A 133 -7.33 -1.75 -7.45
CA PHE A 133 -7.38 -1.00 -8.70
C PHE A 133 -8.82 -0.57 -9.00
N PHE A 134 -8.99 0.69 -9.41
CA PHE A 134 -10.25 1.21 -9.95
C PHE A 134 -10.02 1.72 -11.37
N THR A 135 -10.78 1.20 -12.33
CA THR A 135 -10.88 1.82 -13.66
C THR A 135 -11.35 3.26 -13.55
N ARG A 136 -10.97 4.12 -14.50
CA ARG A 136 -11.30 5.56 -14.48
C ARG A 136 -12.76 5.89 -14.17
N SER A 137 -13.71 5.09 -14.65
CA SER A 137 -15.15 5.24 -14.43
C SER A 137 -15.66 4.72 -13.08
N ALA A 138 -14.86 3.95 -12.35
CA ALA A 138 -15.22 3.30 -11.08
C ALA A 138 -14.50 3.90 -9.85
N VAL A 139 -13.73 4.97 -10.03
CA VAL A 139 -13.00 5.64 -8.94
C VAL A 139 -13.98 6.14 -7.86
N PRO A 140 -13.84 5.72 -6.58
CA PRO A 140 -14.68 6.17 -5.49
C PRO A 140 -14.66 7.71 -5.32
N PRO A 141 -15.83 8.38 -5.17
CA PRO A 141 -15.88 9.85 -5.08
C PRO A 141 -15.10 10.47 -3.91
N ASP A 142 -14.92 9.72 -2.81
CA ASP A 142 -14.16 10.14 -1.64
C ASP A 142 -12.63 10.11 -1.85
N MET A 143 -12.16 9.39 -2.87
CA MET A 143 -10.74 9.19 -3.16
C MET A 143 -9.97 10.46 -3.55
N ALA A 144 -10.68 11.46 -4.07
CA ALA A 144 -10.14 12.78 -4.40
C ALA A 144 -10.26 13.81 -3.26
N THR A 145 -10.73 13.39 -2.07
CA THR A 145 -10.90 14.26 -0.90
C THR A 145 -9.68 14.22 0.02
N ALA A 146 -9.66 15.07 1.05
CA ALA A 146 -8.62 15.07 2.08
C ALA A 146 -8.74 13.89 3.08
N SER A 147 -9.83 13.12 3.05
CA SER A 147 -10.12 12.02 3.98
C SER A 147 -10.81 10.84 3.27
N PRO A 148 -10.13 10.16 2.31
CA PRO A 148 -10.62 8.92 1.71
C PRO A 148 -10.87 7.84 2.77
N ASN A 149 -11.85 6.96 2.52
CA ASN A 149 -12.25 5.90 3.46
C ASN A 149 -12.41 4.54 2.75
N PRO A 150 -11.40 3.66 2.81
CA PRO A 150 -11.42 2.34 2.15
C PRO A 150 -12.57 1.40 2.55
N SER A 151 -13.24 1.62 3.69
CA SER A 151 -14.32 0.73 4.16
C SER A 151 -15.53 0.67 3.21
N GLY A 152 -15.72 1.69 2.36
CA GLY A 152 -16.80 1.74 1.36
C GLY A 152 -16.41 1.23 -0.03
N TRP A 153 -15.15 0.88 -0.27
CA TRP A 153 -14.63 0.62 -1.62
C TRP A 153 -14.85 -0.82 -2.14
N GLY A 154 -15.34 -1.71 -1.29
CA GLY A 154 -15.52 -3.13 -1.62
C GLY A 154 -14.24 -3.96 -1.44
N ALA A 155 -14.26 -5.19 -1.96
CA ALA A 155 -13.14 -6.11 -1.85
C ALA A 155 -11.89 -5.57 -2.59
N PRO A 156 -10.68 -5.69 -2.01
CA PRO A 156 -9.44 -5.33 -2.67
C PRO A 156 -9.13 -6.26 -3.85
N SER A 157 -8.31 -5.77 -4.78
CA SER A 157 -7.71 -6.56 -5.85
C SER A 157 -6.80 -7.67 -5.30
N ALA A 158 -6.02 -7.35 -4.27
CA ALA A 158 -5.13 -8.27 -3.58
C ALA A 158 -5.11 -8.00 -2.07
N PHE A 159 -5.09 -9.06 -1.24
CA PHE A 159 -5.00 -8.93 0.21
C PHE A 159 -4.05 -9.94 0.84
N TRP A 160 -2.97 -9.44 1.46
CA TRP A 160 -2.07 -10.19 2.32
C TRP A 160 -2.37 -9.85 3.80
N PRO A 161 -3.05 -10.74 4.56
CA PRO A 161 -3.46 -10.46 5.94
C PRO A 161 -2.30 -10.63 6.95
N GLN A 162 -2.20 -9.72 7.92
CA GLN A 162 -1.08 -9.65 8.87
C GLN A 162 -0.79 -10.96 9.62
N SER A 163 -1.82 -11.78 9.85
CA SER A 163 -1.71 -13.13 10.45
C SER A 163 -0.81 -14.11 9.68
N GLN A 164 -0.54 -13.84 8.39
CA GLN A 164 0.36 -14.62 7.54
C GLN A 164 1.46 -13.77 6.84
N THR A 165 1.52 -12.44 7.09
CA THR A 165 2.29 -11.48 6.27
C THR A 165 3.60 -10.98 6.91
N CYS A 166 4.08 -11.62 7.99
CA CYS A 166 5.36 -11.35 8.66
C CYS A 166 5.59 -9.95 9.26
N SER A 167 6.67 -9.80 10.03
CA SER A 167 6.85 -8.72 11.03
C SER A 167 8.21 -8.00 11.05
N GLN A 168 9.09 -8.21 10.06
CA GLN A 168 10.43 -7.57 10.00
C GLN A 168 10.90 -7.40 8.54
N VAL A 169 10.63 -6.25 7.87
CA VAL A 169 10.99 -6.11 6.43
C VAL A 169 11.07 -4.64 5.79
N ALA A 170 12.22 -4.17 5.19
CA ALA A 170 12.47 -3.04 4.20
C ALA A 170 13.95 -2.50 3.94
N LYS A 171 14.59 -2.47 2.71
CA LYS A 171 15.65 -1.52 2.16
C LYS A 171 16.19 -1.73 0.72
N SER A 172 16.27 -0.59 0.01
CA SER A 172 17.07 -0.09 -1.18
C SER A 172 18.14 -0.97 -1.90
N CYS A 173 18.55 -0.71 -3.18
CA CYS A 173 18.58 0.55 -3.97
C CYS A 173 18.74 0.40 -5.53
N THR A 174 18.56 1.54 -6.24
CA THR A 174 18.63 1.93 -7.70
C THR A 174 19.90 1.56 -8.53
N ASP A 175 20.03 1.65 -9.88
CA ASP A 175 19.17 1.90 -11.09
C ASP A 175 20.04 1.66 -12.39
N LEU A 176 19.50 1.25 -13.57
CA LEU A 176 19.96 1.66 -14.95
C LEU A 176 19.29 0.92 -16.15
N ILE A 177 19.19 1.56 -17.35
CA ILE A 177 19.41 1.04 -18.75
C ILE A 177 19.11 2.14 -19.81
N VAL A 178 19.66 2.03 -21.03
CA VAL A 178 19.63 3.02 -22.13
C VAL A 178 19.10 2.39 -23.45
N THR A 179 18.32 3.14 -24.26
CA THR A 179 18.28 3.20 -25.77
C THR A 179 16.86 3.56 -26.29
N PRO A 180 16.59 4.75 -26.87
CA PRO A 180 15.25 5.36 -26.83
C PRO A 180 14.18 4.95 -27.88
N THR A 181 14.45 4.08 -28.86
CA THR A 181 13.57 3.92 -30.04
C THR A 181 12.37 2.96 -29.92
N TYR A 182 12.07 2.41 -28.74
CA TYR A 182 10.90 1.55 -28.49
C TYR A 182 9.93 2.10 -27.44
N TYR A 183 10.10 3.36 -27.02
CA TYR A 183 9.55 3.89 -25.76
C TYR A 183 8.54 5.04 -25.92
N VAL A 184 7.91 5.19 -27.09
CA VAL A 184 6.93 6.27 -27.34
C VAL A 184 5.72 6.24 -26.40
N ASP A 185 5.28 5.03 -26.01
CA ASP A 185 4.23 4.81 -25.01
C ASP A 185 4.81 4.35 -23.65
N ALA A 186 6.13 4.43 -23.44
CA ALA A 186 6.77 3.98 -22.19
C ALA A 186 6.91 5.14 -21.18
N TYR A 187 5.83 5.87 -20.94
CA TYR A 187 5.79 7.02 -20.02
C TYR A 187 4.73 6.89 -18.94
N TRP A 188 5.00 7.53 -17.79
CA TRP A 188 4.04 7.69 -16.70
C TRP A 188 3.32 9.03 -16.86
N GLU A 189 1.99 9.01 -16.88
CA GLU A 189 1.17 10.22 -16.79
C GLU A 189 0.33 10.15 -15.52
N ILE A 190 0.87 10.75 -14.47
CA ILE A 190 0.39 10.69 -13.10
C ILE A 190 -0.36 11.99 -12.82
N LYS A 191 -1.62 11.94 -12.38
CA LYS A 191 -2.32 13.14 -11.92
C LYS A 191 -1.83 13.56 -10.54
N TYR A 192 -1.82 12.60 -9.61
CA TYR A 192 -1.31 12.80 -8.26
C TYR A 192 -0.81 11.49 -7.63
N ILE A 193 0.15 11.65 -6.72
CA ILE A 193 0.41 10.69 -5.65
C ILE A 193 0.03 11.37 -4.34
N ALA A 194 -0.75 10.69 -3.51
CA ALA A 194 -1.13 11.16 -2.18
C ALA A 194 -0.88 10.07 -1.13
N VAL A 195 -0.38 10.46 0.04
CA VAL A 195 -0.18 9.58 1.19
C VAL A 195 -0.98 10.13 2.37
N PHE A 196 -1.80 9.27 2.96
CA PHE A 196 -2.61 9.57 4.13
C PHE A 196 -2.20 8.66 5.28
N SER A 197 -2.33 9.12 6.52
CA SER A 197 -2.18 8.28 7.72
C SER A 197 -3.43 8.31 8.58
N ASN A 198 -3.63 7.24 9.34
CA ASN A 198 -4.68 7.19 10.36
C ASN A 198 -4.23 7.96 11.62
N SER A 199 -5.08 8.87 12.10
CA SER A 199 -4.76 9.77 13.22
C SER A 199 -4.97 9.14 14.62
N SER A 200 -4.53 7.89 14.82
CA SER A 200 -4.46 7.25 16.13
C SER A 200 -3.23 7.71 16.90
N GLY A 201 -3.39 8.74 17.74
CA GLY A 201 -2.28 9.52 18.29
C GLY A 201 -1.35 8.79 19.26
N THR A 202 -0.05 8.83 18.97
CA THR A 202 1.01 8.76 19.99
C THR A 202 1.03 10.07 20.79
N SER A 203 0.19 10.15 21.83
CA SER A 203 0.33 11.16 22.88
C SER A 203 1.58 10.86 23.71
N GLY A 204 2.74 11.26 23.18
CA GLY A 204 4.00 11.24 23.91
C GLY A 204 3.89 12.08 25.17
N ALA A 205 4.04 11.46 26.33
CA ALA A 205 4.02 12.14 27.61
C ALA A 205 5.29 13.01 27.76
N SER A 206 5.22 14.24 27.26
CA SER A 206 6.24 15.26 27.49
C SER A 206 6.23 15.65 28.96
N SER A 207 7.18 15.09 29.72
CA SER A 207 7.42 15.43 31.12
C SER A 207 7.89 16.88 31.25
N ALA A 208 6.95 17.79 31.53
CA ALA A 208 7.23 19.16 31.92
C ALA A 208 7.00 19.30 33.43
N SER A 209 8.10 19.24 34.20
CA SER A 209 8.08 19.58 35.61
C SER A 209 7.78 21.07 35.81
N ASN A 210 6.77 21.41 36.60
CA ASN A 210 6.83 22.66 37.35
C ASN A 210 6.15 22.56 38.71
N SER A 211 6.86 23.06 39.73
CA SER A 211 6.47 23.03 41.13
C SER A 211 5.55 24.21 41.49
N GLY A 212 4.49 23.95 42.26
CA GLY A 212 3.60 24.98 42.82
C GLY A 212 2.80 24.43 44.01
N THR A 213 2.68 25.21 45.09
CA THR A 213 2.39 24.71 46.44
C THR A 213 0.92 24.85 46.88
N SER A 214 0.57 24.07 47.92
CA SER A 214 -0.44 24.31 48.97
C SER A 214 -1.96 24.15 48.73
N SER A 215 -2.49 23.13 49.43
CA SER A 215 -3.66 23.18 50.33
C SER A 215 -5.11 23.23 49.79
N ALA A 216 -5.86 22.14 49.98
CA ALA A 216 -7.07 22.07 50.84
C ALA A 216 -7.62 20.63 51.02
N ILE A 217 -8.43 20.44 52.05
CA ILE A 217 -8.74 19.21 52.80
C ILE A 217 -10.05 18.53 52.33
N THR A 218 -10.26 17.26 52.73
CA THR A 218 -11.52 16.46 52.77
C THR A 218 -11.98 15.79 51.46
N GLY A 219 -12.55 14.57 51.47
CA GLY A 219 -12.90 13.69 52.59
C GLY A 219 -13.09 12.20 52.21
N SER A 220 -13.45 11.38 53.21
CA SER A 220 -13.53 9.91 53.13
C SER A 220 -14.77 9.38 52.38
N GLY A 221 -14.65 8.18 51.77
CA GLY A 221 -15.78 7.46 51.18
C GLY A 221 -15.41 6.07 50.67
N THR A 222 -15.51 5.04 51.52
CA THR A 222 -15.41 3.62 51.13
C THR A 222 -16.72 3.10 50.54
N THR A 223 -16.66 2.20 49.55
CA THR A 223 -17.56 1.01 49.47
C THR A 223 -17.09 0.00 48.42
N SER A 224 -17.46 -1.25 48.63
CA SER A 224 -17.15 -2.44 47.84
C SER A 224 -18.28 -2.83 46.89
N GLY A 225 -17.97 -3.59 45.82
CA GLY A 225 -18.99 -4.22 44.98
C GLY A 225 -18.41 -5.07 43.85
N ALA A 226 -18.72 -6.36 43.83
CA ALA A 226 -18.32 -7.29 42.76
C ALA A 226 -19.45 -7.47 41.73
N GLY A 227 -19.11 -7.88 40.50
CA GLY A 227 -20.10 -8.24 39.48
C GLY A 227 -19.46 -8.70 38.17
N ALA A 228 -19.85 -9.87 37.67
CA ALA A 228 -19.30 -10.47 36.45
C ALA A 228 -20.03 -10.02 35.17
N GLY A 229 -19.39 -10.18 34.01
CA GLY A 229 -20.02 -9.84 32.72
C GLY A 229 -19.12 -10.05 31.50
N ALA A 230 -18.62 -11.26 31.27
CA ALA A 230 -17.93 -11.57 30.02
C ALA A 230 -18.94 -11.58 28.86
N THR A 231 -18.84 -10.60 27.97
CA THR A 231 -19.57 -10.58 26.69
C THR A 231 -18.56 -10.40 25.55
N GLY A 232 -18.61 -11.28 24.56
CA GLY A 232 -17.71 -11.24 23.42
C GLY A 232 -18.09 -10.10 22.48
N GLY A 233 -17.36 -8.99 22.53
CA GLY A 233 -17.43 -7.93 21.54
C GLY A 233 -16.54 -8.26 20.35
N SER A 234 -17.14 -8.52 19.19
CA SER A 234 -16.43 -8.50 17.91
C SER A 234 -16.02 -7.05 17.60
N ASN A 235 -14.75 -6.72 17.85
CA ASN A 235 -14.20 -5.40 17.54
C ASN A 235 -14.11 -5.19 16.02
N SER A 236 -15.19 -4.68 15.43
CA SER A 236 -15.10 -3.97 14.16
C SER A 236 -14.33 -2.67 14.42
N ALA A 237 -13.03 -2.66 14.12
CA ALA A 237 -12.22 -1.46 14.24
C ALA A 237 -12.76 -0.39 13.27
N THR A 238 -13.47 0.60 13.80
CA THR A 238 -13.85 1.79 13.02
C THR A 238 -12.58 2.55 12.68
N LEU A 239 -12.13 2.46 11.43
CA LEU A 239 -10.98 3.20 10.93
C LEU A 239 -11.19 4.70 11.21
N GLY A 240 -10.21 5.32 11.86
CA GLY A 240 -10.26 6.72 12.27
C GLY A 240 -10.18 7.68 11.08
N PRO A 241 -10.37 9.00 11.32
CA PRO A 241 -10.28 9.98 10.26
C PRO A 241 -8.86 10.03 9.68
N TRP A 242 -8.78 9.80 8.37
CA TRP A 242 -7.54 9.87 7.59
C TRP A 242 -7.10 11.32 7.40
N THR A 243 -5.83 11.58 7.68
CA THR A 243 -5.17 12.87 7.45
C THR A 243 -4.18 12.78 6.31
N LEU A 244 -4.29 13.67 5.33
CA LEU A 244 -3.31 13.81 4.25
C LEU A 244 -1.95 14.23 4.82
N LEU A 245 -0.92 13.38 4.66
CA LEU A 245 0.46 13.68 5.03
C LEU A 245 1.16 14.49 3.93
N SER A 246 1.01 14.04 2.68
CA SER A 246 1.60 14.68 1.51
C SER A 246 0.78 14.41 0.26
N SER A 247 0.78 15.36 -0.66
CA SER A 247 0.33 15.15 -2.03
C SER A 247 1.29 15.83 -2.99
N ALA A 248 1.56 15.17 -4.12
CA ALA A 248 2.25 15.75 -5.24
C ALA A 248 1.30 15.76 -6.43
N LEU A 249 0.81 16.95 -6.84
CA LEU A 249 0.29 17.13 -8.19
C LEU A 249 1.48 17.06 -9.14
N ILE A 250 1.56 15.98 -9.91
CA ILE A 250 2.51 15.86 -11.01
C ILE A 250 1.81 16.46 -12.23
N GLY A 251 1.65 17.78 -12.23
CA GLY A 251 1.10 18.51 -13.38
C GLY A 251 1.90 18.13 -14.62
N ALA A 252 1.21 17.67 -15.68
CA ALA A 252 1.79 16.92 -16.79
C ALA A 252 3.10 17.53 -17.32
N ILE A 253 4.22 17.01 -16.82
CA ILE A 253 5.53 17.41 -17.31
C ILE A 253 5.73 16.63 -18.61
N ILE A 254 5.29 17.23 -19.72
CA ILE A 254 5.81 16.89 -21.04
C ILE A 254 7.27 17.33 -21.06
N SER A 255 8.09 16.54 -20.38
CA SER A 255 9.55 16.60 -20.45
C SER A 255 9.93 16.14 -21.85
N TYR A 256 9.89 17.07 -22.81
CA TYR A 256 10.82 17.05 -23.93
C TYR A 256 12.23 17.23 -23.37
N ILE A 257 12.75 16.16 -22.79
CA ILE A 257 14.19 15.96 -22.66
C ILE A 257 14.67 15.73 -24.09
N MET A 258 15.04 16.84 -24.75
CA MET A 258 15.99 16.76 -25.85
C MET A 258 17.30 16.26 -25.26
N LEU A 259 17.75 15.10 -25.73
CA LEU A 259 19.13 14.62 -25.68
C LEU A 259 19.57 14.38 -27.12
#